data_AF-A0A4Z1DZP8-F1
#
_entry.id   AF-A0A4Z1DZP8-F1
#
_cell.length_a   1.000
_cell.length_b   1.000
_cell.length_c   1.000
_cell.angle_alpha   90.00
_cell.angle_beta   90.00
_cell.angle_gamma   90.00
#
_symmetry.space_group_name_H-M   'P 1'
#
loop_
_entity.id
_entity.type
_entity.pdbx_description
1 polymer ?
#
loop_
_entity_poly.entity_id
_entity_poly.type
_entity_poly.pdbx_seq_one_letter_code
_entity_poly.pdbx_strand_id
1 'polypeptide(L)'
;MTLTLTADQEDRAVAALLGSALGDALGAGYEFAAVAPDLEPGMIGGGLGNFAPGEWTDDTAQAVAVARGAVAGDLRTERALDVVAAGFARWFAEGPADVGIQTRAVLQLAGPDASAARMREAAAAVHARTGRSAGNGALMRTAPVALAHLDDPEALVQAALAVAALTHVEADAGSPARCGACWSGTRCWRGRRRCSTTSPRGSRGPTCGGRGCVRPRRPRRRPSRRTPGPWGRCRRRGPRSCRRRCRWPRRRTTSWRR
;
A
#
# COMPACT_ATOMS: atom_id res chain seq x y z
N MET A 1 -2.44 4.99 -27.53
CA MET A 1 -3.36 3.84 -27.63
C MET A 1 -4.19 3.85 -26.36
N THR A 2 -5.52 3.96 -26.46
CA THR A 2 -6.40 3.91 -25.29
C THR A 2 -6.58 2.44 -24.91
N LEU A 3 -6.18 2.08 -23.70
CA LEU A 3 -6.34 0.74 -23.15
C LEU A 3 -7.85 0.42 -23.10
N THR A 4 -8.28 -0.62 -23.81
CA THR A 4 -9.68 -1.10 -23.73
C THR A 4 -9.72 -2.23 -22.72
N LEU A 5 -10.47 -2.02 -21.62
CA LEU A 5 -10.63 -3.02 -20.57
C LEU A 5 -11.81 -3.95 -20.89
N THR A 6 -11.71 -5.20 -20.46
CA THR A 6 -12.88 -6.09 -20.39
C THR A 6 -13.74 -5.72 -19.18
N ALA A 7 -15.03 -6.12 -19.20
CA ALA A 7 -15.94 -5.90 -18.07
C ALA A 7 -15.36 -6.43 -16.74
N ASP A 8 -14.77 -7.63 -16.74
CA ASP A 8 -14.10 -8.20 -15.55
C ASP A 8 -12.93 -7.35 -15.05
N GLN A 9 -12.20 -6.66 -15.93
CA GLN A 9 -11.10 -5.77 -15.56
C GLN A 9 -11.61 -4.42 -15.05
N GLU A 10 -12.68 -3.90 -15.65
CA GLU A 10 -13.36 -2.69 -15.17
C GLU A 10 -13.90 -2.89 -13.76
N ASP A 11 -14.60 -4.00 -13.51
CA ASP A 11 -15.09 -4.37 -12.18
C ASP A 11 -13.97 -4.41 -11.14
N ARG A 12 -12.80 -4.96 -11.51
CA ARG A 12 -11.63 -5.00 -10.62
C ARG A 12 -11.00 -3.63 -10.41
N ALA A 13 -10.98 -2.77 -11.43
CA ALA A 13 -10.48 -1.42 -11.32
C ALA A 13 -11.36 -0.60 -10.37
N VAL A 14 -12.69 -0.69 -10.53
CA VAL A 14 -13.67 -0.08 -9.63
C VAL A 14 -13.52 -0.63 -8.21
N ALA A 15 -13.44 -1.95 -8.07
CA ALA A 15 -13.26 -2.60 -6.77
C ALA A 15 -11.94 -2.23 -6.08
N ALA A 16 -10.88 -1.90 -6.82
CA ALA A 16 -9.63 -1.43 -6.23
C ALA A 16 -9.76 -0.05 -5.58
N LEU A 17 -10.49 0.87 -6.22
CA LEU A 17 -10.76 2.20 -5.65
C LEU A 17 -11.75 2.13 -4.49
N LEU A 18 -12.91 1.48 -4.70
CA LEU A 18 -13.92 1.33 -3.67
C LEU A 18 -13.42 0.49 -2.49
N GLY A 19 -12.69 -0.60 -2.76
CA GLY A 19 -12.12 -1.44 -1.72
C GLY A 19 -11.09 -0.71 -0.85
N SER A 20 -10.32 0.23 -1.44
CA SER A 20 -9.43 1.10 -0.67
C SER A 20 -10.23 2.00 0.28
N ALA A 21 -11.28 2.65 -0.22
CA ALA A 21 -12.12 3.54 0.58
C ALA A 21 -12.93 2.81 1.67
N LEU A 22 -13.44 1.61 1.35
CA LEU A 22 -14.13 0.75 2.31
C LEU A 22 -13.17 0.24 3.39
N GLY A 23 -11.92 -0.08 3.02
CA GLY A 23 -10.89 -0.50 3.96
C GLY A 23 -10.46 0.62 4.91
N ASP A 24 -10.32 1.82 4.38
CA ASP A 24 -10.10 3.06 5.13
C ASP A 24 -11.24 3.31 6.14
N ALA A 25 -12.49 3.43 5.67
CA ALA A 25 -13.65 3.68 6.54
C ALA A 25 -13.88 2.58 7.59
N LEU A 26 -13.59 1.32 7.25
CA LEU A 26 -13.64 0.21 8.21
C LEU A 26 -12.53 0.35 9.26
N GLY A 27 -11.32 0.74 8.85
CA GLY A 27 -10.14 0.84 9.71
C GLY A 27 -10.13 2.05 10.64
N ALA A 28 -10.77 3.15 10.24
CA ALA A 28 -10.75 4.43 10.96
C ALA A 28 -11.09 4.33 12.45
N GLY A 29 -12.10 3.52 12.80
CA GLY A 29 -12.53 3.34 14.19
C GLY A 29 -11.60 2.48 15.05
N TYR A 30 -10.68 1.74 14.44
CA TYR A 30 -9.76 0.83 15.12
C TYR A 30 -8.33 1.36 15.20
N GLU A 31 -8.08 2.56 14.67
CA GLU A 31 -6.74 3.12 14.63
C GLU A 31 -6.18 3.31 16.04
N PHE A 32 -4.93 2.88 16.25
CA PHE A 32 -4.22 2.90 17.54
C PHE A 32 -4.87 2.08 18.67
N ALA A 33 -5.89 1.26 18.38
CA ALA A 33 -6.52 0.38 19.34
C ALA A 33 -5.97 -1.06 19.25
N ALA A 34 -5.96 -1.76 20.40
CA ALA A 34 -5.78 -3.20 20.41
C ALA A 34 -7.11 -3.87 20.02
N VAL A 35 -7.10 -4.62 18.92
CA VAL A 35 -8.29 -5.33 18.44
C VAL A 35 -8.36 -6.72 19.09
N ALA A 36 -9.50 -7.04 19.69
CA ALA A 36 -9.75 -8.36 20.27
C ALA A 36 -9.84 -9.44 19.17
N PRO A 37 -9.33 -10.67 19.40
CA PRO A 37 -9.37 -11.73 18.39
C PRO A 37 -10.77 -12.16 17.94
N ASP A 38 -11.77 -11.94 18.78
CA ASP A 38 -13.19 -12.26 18.58
C ASP A 38 -14.03 -11.04 18.14
N LEU A 39 -13.37 -9.91 17.85
CA LEU A 39 -14.05 -8.75 17.28
C LEU A 39 -14.65 -9.10 15.91
N GLU A 40 -15.96 -8.89 15.78
CA GLU A 40 -16.62 -8.79 14.47
C GLU A 40 -16.41 -7.38 13.89
N PRO A 41 -15.70 -7.22 12.76
CA PRO A 41 -15.41 -5.90 12.21
C PRO A 41 -16.67 -5.18 11.72
N GLY A 42 -16.78 -3.90 12.03
CA GLY A 42 -17.85 -3.02 11.55
C GLY A 42 -17.34 -1.62 11.26
N MET A 43 -18.04 -0.88 10.40
CA MET A 43 -17.74 0.53 10.12
C MET A 43 -18.29 1.40 11.25
N ILE A 44 -17.63 1.36 12.40
CA ILE A 44 -18.12 1.95 13.64
C ILE A 44 -17.88 3.47 13.75
N GLY A 45 -17.03 4.05 12.88
CA GLY A 45 -16.57 5.43 13.03
C GLY A 45 -15.69 5.62 14.28
N GLY A 46 -15.58 6.84 14.78
CA GLY A 46 -14.75 7.18 15.94
C GLY A 46 -13.29 7.45 15.55
N GLY A 47 -12.35 6.83 16.25
CA GLY A 47 -10.91 7.05 16.04
C GLY A 47 -10.44 8.46 16.44
N LEU A 48 -9.25 8.84 15.97
CA LEU A 48 -8.65 10.16 16.27
C LEU A 48 -9.48 11.34 15.74
N GLY A 49 -10.19 11.13 14.63
CA GLY A 49 -10.99 12.17 13.96
C GLY A 49 -12.45 12.25 14.40
N ASN A 50 -12.90 11.38 15.30
CA ASN A 50 -14.33 11.26 15.64
C ASN A 50 -15.24 11.10 14.40
N PHE A 51 -14.81 10.24 13.47
CA PHE A 51 -15.47 10.00 12.20
C PHE A 51 -16.86 9.40 12.37
N ALA A 52 -17.79 9.71 11.47
CA ALA A 52 -19.08 9.04 11.41
C ALA A 52 -18.92 7.57 10.95
N PRO A 53 -19.86 6.67 11.32
CA PRO A 53 -19.91 5.32 10.77
C PRO A 53 -19.87 5.31 9.23
N GLY A 54 -18.83 4.71 8.65
CA GLY A 54 -18.64 4.61 7.20
C GLY A 54 -17.99 5.83 6.54
N GLU A 55 -17.60 6.84 7.32
CA GLU A 55 -16.78 7.95 6.85
C GLU A 55 -15.33 7.50 6.64
N TRP A 56 -14.73 7.93 5.54
CA TRP A 56 -13.35 7.65 5.13
C TRP A 56 -12.42 8.81 5.52
N THR A 57 -11.12 8.53 5.65
CA THR A 57 -10.14 9.48 6.20
C THR A 57 -9.26 10.14 5.11
N ASP A 58 -8.07 10.60 5.49
CA ASP A 58 -7.09 11.21 4.62
C ASP A 58 -6.57 10.25 3.53
N ASP A 59 -6.56 8.94 3.76
CA ASP A 59 -6.23 7.90 2.78
C ASP A 59 -7.07 8.07 1.50
N THR A 60 -8.41 8.04 1.65
CA THR A 60 -9.34 8.18 0.53
C THR A 60 -9.37 9.59 -0.03
N ALA A 61 -9.34 10.61 0.83
CA ALA A 61 -9.37 12.01 0.38
C ALA A 61 -8.19 12.32 -0.56
N GLN A 62 -6.99 11.87 -0.18
CA GLN A 62 -5.80 12.05 -0.99
C GLN A 62 -5.81 11.13 -2.23
N ALA A 63 -6.32 9.89 -2.13
CA ALA A 63 -6.48 9.04 -3.30
C ALA A 63 -7.41 9.68 -4.36
N VAL A 64 -8.50 10.34 -3.95
CA VAL A 64 -9.39 11.06 -4.88
C VAL A 64 -8.67 12.19 -5.60
N ALA A 65 -7.82 12.97 -4.90
CA ALA A 65 -7.01 14.01 -5.54
C ALA A 65 -6.04 13.42 -6.58
N VAL A 66 -5.41 12.28 -6.29
CA VAL A 66 -4.53 11.57 -7.24
C VAL A 66 -5.32 11.08 -8.45
N ALA A 67 -6.52 10.52 -8.25
CA ALA A 67 -7.40 10.08 -9.34
C ALA A 67 -7.78 11.24 -10.27
N ARG A 68 -8.10 12.41 -9.71
CA ARG A 68 -8.37 13.62 -10.50
C ARG A 68 -7.16 14.07 -11.32
N GLY A 69 -5.95 13.98 -10.76
CA GLY A 69 -4.71 14.21 -11.50
C GLY A 69 -4.53 13.25 -12.67
N ALA A 70 -4.81 11.95 -12.46
CA ALA A 70 -4.71 10.94 -13.51
C ALA A 70 -5.72 11.16 -14.66
N VAL A 71 -6.93 11.64 -14.35
CA VAL A 71 -7.91 12.05 -15.36
C VAL A 71 -7.43 13.29 -16.11
N ALA A 72 -6.79 14.23 -15.40
CA ALA A 72 -6.27 15.44 -16.02
C ALA A 72 -5.12 15.13 -16.98
N GLY A 73 -4.26 14.14 -16.70
CA GLY A 73 -3.21 13.69 -17.60
C GLY A 73 -2.25 12.68 -16.97
N ASP A 74 -1.16 12.40 -17.68
CA ASP A 74 -0.10 11.51 -17.21
C ASP A 74 0.52 12.05 -15.90
N LEU A 75 0.49 11.24 -14.83
CA LEU A 75 0.96 11.61 -13.49
C LEU A 75 2.48 11.82 -13.39
N ARG A 76 3.23 11.65 -14.49
CA ARG A 76 4.64 12.04 -14.61
C ARG A 76 4.81 13.49 -15.05
N THR A 77 3.73 14.16 -15.47
CA THR A 77 3.75 15.54 -15.95
C THR A 77 3.44 16.53 -14.84
N GLU A 78 4.09 17.70 -14.87
CA GLU A 78 3.84 18.79 -13.90
C GLU A 78 2.37 19.20 -13.88
N ARG A 79 1.72 19.31 -15.05
CA ARG A 79 0.30 19.66 -15.13
C ARG A 79 -0.62 18.70 -14.36
N ALA A 80 -0.38 17.39 -14.46
CA ALA A 80 -1.18 16.42 -13.71
C ALA A 80 -0.85 16.48 -12.21
N LEU A 81 0.42 16.65 -11.86
CA LEU A 81 0.86 16.77 -10.46
C LEU A 81 0.36 18.06 -9.80
N ASP A 82 0.21 19.16 -10.53
CA ASP A 82 -0.39 20.40 -10.04
C ASP A 82 -1.86 20.20 -9.67
N VAL A 83 -2.60 19.40 -10.44
CA VAL A 83 -3.99 19.03 -10.10
C VAL A 83 -4.03 18.21 -8.81
N VAL A 84 -3.06 17.30 -8.62
CA VAL A 84 -2.95 16.53 -7.37
C VAL A 84 -2.61 17.46 -6.20
N ALA A 85 -1.63 18.35 -6.36
CA ALA A 85 -1.19 19.29 -5.34
C ALA A 85 -2.31 20.25 -4.90
N ALA A 86 -3.01 20.86 -5.86
CA ALA A 86 -4.19 21.68 -5.58
C ALA A 86 -5.31 20.87 -4.92
N GLY A 87 -5.45 19.60 -5.27
CA GLY A 87 -6.38 18.68 -4.62
C GLY A 87 -6.07 18.46 -3.14
N PHE A 88 -4.80 18.23 -2.80
CA PHE A 88 -4.36 18.10 -1.42
C PHE A 88 -4.50 19.41 -0.63
N ALA A 89 -4.13 20.54 -1.23
CA ALA A 89 -4.24 21.85 -0.60
C ALA A 89 -5.70 22.21 -0.29
N ARG A 90 -6.62 21.98 -1.24
CA ARG A 90 -8.06 22.18 -1.02
C ARG A 90 -8.59 21.29 0.10
N TRP A 91 -8.31 19.99 0.05
CA TRP A 91 -8.73 19.07 1.10
C TRP A 91 -8.20 19.49 2.48
N PHE A 92 -6.95 19.92 2.56
CA PHE A 92 -6.36 20.39 3.81
C PHE A 92 -7.02 21.68 4.33
N ALA A 93 -7.40 22.58 3.43
CA ALA A 93 -8.08 23.83 3.76
C ALA A 93 -9.51 23.59 4.30
N GLU A 94 -10.14 22.46 3.98
CA GLU A 94 -11.46 22.06 4.52
C GLU A 94 -11.38 21.67 6.01
N GLY A 95 -10.19 21.60 6.61
CA GLY A 95 -10.00 21.31 8.03
C GLY A 95 -10.28 19.84 8.38
N PRO A 96 -9.61 18.87 7.72
CA PRO A 96 -9.88 17.45 7.93
C PRO A 96 -9.54 17.04 9.36
N ALA A 97 -10.32 16.09 9.88
CA ALA A 97 -10.23 15.63 11.25
C ALA A 97 -8.89 14.94 11.57
N ASP A 98 -8.29 14.26 10.58
CA ASP A 98 -6.94 13.71 10.70
C ASP A 98 -6.07 14.06 9.48
N VAL A 99 -4.77 14.30 9.77
CA VAL A 99 -3.72 14.49 8.77
C VAL A 99 -2.39 14.07 9.38
N GLY A 100 -1.72 13.11 8.75
CA GLY A 100 -0.38 12.68 9.16
C GLY A 100 0.62 13.84 9.31
N ILE A 101 1.48 13.76 10.34
CA ILE A 101 2.40 14.85 10.75
C ILE A 101 3.23 15.40 9.60
N GLN A 102 3.83 14.52 8.79
CA GLN A 102 4.63 14.91 7.62
C GLN A 102 3.78 15.65 6.59
N THR A 103 2.64 15.07 6.19
CA THR A 103 1.72 15.65 5.21
C THR A 103 1.22 17.01 5.66
N ARG A 104 0.84 17.16 6.94
CA ARG A 104 0.42 18.41 7.56
C ARG A 104 1.51 19.47 7.46
N ALA A 105 2.74 19.16 7.86
CA ALA A 105 3.85 20.11 7.84
C ALA A 105 4.19 20.58 6.41
N VAL A 106 4.09 19.68 5.42
CA VAL A 106 4.30 20.03 4.01
C VAL A 106 3.19 20.94 3.50
N LEU A 107 1.93 20.61 3.74
CA LEU A 107 0.79 21.39 3.26
C LEU A 107 0.72 22.77 3.91
N GLN A 108 1.05 22.88 5.20
CA GLN A 108 1.19 24.16 5.89
C GLN A 108 2.26 25.04 5.25
N LEU A 109 3.40 24.45 4.88
CA LEU A 109 4.50 25.19 4.28
C LEU A 109 4.24 25.54 2.79
N ALA A 110 3.53 24.68 2.06
CA ALA A 110 3.22 24.90 0.65
C ALA A 110 2.08 25.93 0.43
N GLY A 111 1.18 26.07 1.41
CA GLY A 111 0.08 27.05 1.38
C GLY A 111 -1.15 26.59 0.58
N PRO A 112 -2.20 27.43 0.51
CA PRO A 112 -3.47 27.09 -0.14
C PRO A 112 -3.37 26.96 -1.67
N ASP A 113 -2.45 27.69 -2.30
CA ASP A 113 -2.23 27.67 -3.76
C ASP A 113 -1.05 26.75 -4.14
N ALA A 114 -0.99 25.58 -3.51
CA ALA A 114 0.14 24.67 -3.66
C ALA A 114 0.22 24.09 -5.08
N SER A 115 1.34 24.35 -5.76
CA SER A 115 1.75 23.65 -6.98
C SER A 115 2.60 22.42 -6.64
N ALA A 116 2.78 21.53 -7.60
CA ALA A 116 3.66 20.36 -7.46
C ALA A 116 5.10 20.75 -7.13
N ALA A 117 5.59 21.84 -7.75
CA ALA A 117 6.91 22.41 -7.44
C ALA A 117 7.00 22.88 -5.97
N ARG A 118 6.04 23.71 -5.53
CA ARG A 118 5.99 24.22 -4.15
C ARG A 118 5.87 23.10 -3.12
N MET A 119 5.05 22.10 -3.38
CA MET A 119 4.89 20.95 -2.49
C MET A 119 6.19 20.14 -2.37
N ARG A 120 6.93 19.92 -3.47
CA ARG A 120 8.24 19.24 -3.44
C ARG A 120 9.29 20.05 -2.66
N GLU A 121 9.35 21.36 -2.86
CA GLU A 121 10.23 22.25 -2.10
C GLU A 121 9.91 22.20 -0.60
N ALA A 122 8.62 22.27 -0.26
CA ALA A 122 8.15 22.15 1.12
C ALA A 122 8.48 20.77 1.72
N ALA A 123 8.29 19.70 0.97
CA ALA A 123 8.63 18.33 1.39
C ALA A 123 10.13 18.18 1.66
N ALA A 124 10.98 18.74 0.79
CA ALA A 124 12.43 18.74 0.99
C ALA A 124 12.84 19.56 2.23
N ALA A 125 12.25 20.74 2.42
CA ALA A 125 12.51 21.59 3.60
C ALA A 125 12.07 20.90 4.91
N VAL A 126 10.89 20.28 4.93
CA VAL A 126 10.40 19.53 6.09
C VAL A 126 11.31 18.33 6.38
N HIS A 127 11.73 17.58 5.35
CA HIS A 127 12.67 16.47 5.49
C HIS A 127 14.00 16.95 6.07
N ALA A 128 14.59 18.02 5.51
CA ALA A 128 15.87 18.56 5.98
C ALA A 128 15.84 18.96 7.46
N ARG A 129 14.71 19.48 7.96
CA ARG A 129 14.54 19.85 9.38
C ARG A 129 14.33 18.66 10.30
N THR A 130 13.63 17.62 9.84
CA THR A 130 13.10 16.57 10.72
C THR A 130 13.80 15.22 10.58
N GLY A 131 14.47 14.97 9.46
CA GLY A 131 15.05 13.68 9.07
C GLY A 131 14.04 12.54 9.00
N ARG A 132 12.73 12.82 8.99
CA ARG A 132 11.66 11.81 9.11
C ARG A 132 10.57 12.06 8.07
N SER A 133 10.55 11.25 7.03
CA SER A 133 9.55 11.32 5.95
C SER A 133 9.17 9.94 5.39
N ALA A 134 9.54 8.86 6.08
CA ALA A 134 9.28 7.49 5.66
C ALA A 134 7.90 6.97 6.12
N GLY A 135 6.93 7.87 6.33
CA GLY A 135 5.56 7.52 6.73
C GLY A 135 4.80 6.77 5.63
N ASN A 136 3.68 6.12 6.02
CA ASN A 136 2.75 5.47 5.09
C ASN A 136 1.94 6.45 4.24
N GLY A 137 1.97 7.75 4.55
CA GLY A 137 1.18 8.81 3.90
C GLY A 137 1.27 8.84 2.37
N ALA A 138 2.43 8.47 1.81
CA ALA A 138 2.60 8.36 0.36
C ALA A 138 2.03 7.06 -0.24
N LEU A 139 2.01 5.96 0.53
CA LEU A 139 1.62 4.61 0.07
C LEU A 139 0.10 4.44 0.01
N MET A 140 -0.62 4.96 1.00
CA MET A 140 -2.06 4.75 1.15
C MET A 140 -2.91 5.22 -0.05
N ARG A 141 -2.40 6.20 -0.81
CA ARG A 141 -3.07 6.85 -1.93
C ARG A 141 -2.66 6.36 -3.33
N THR A 142 -2.08 5.16 -3.44
CA THR A 142 -1.43 4.68 -4.68
C THR A 142 -2.33 3.91 -5.66
N ALA A 143 -3.53 3.48 -5.24
CA ALA A 143 -4.45 2.73 -6.12
C ALA A 143 -4.75 3.45 -7.46
N PRO A 144 -5.06 4.76 -7.49
CA PRO A 144 -5.30 5.46 -8.75
C PRO A 144 -4.06 5.54 -9.65
N VAL A 145 -2.85 5.61 -9.06
CA VAL A 145 -1.60 5.60 -9.83
C VAL A 145 -1.43 4.29 -10.58
N ALA A 146 -1.73 3.17 -9.92
CA ALA A 146 -1.69 1.83 -10.52
C ALA A 146 -2.68 1.69 -11.68
N LEU A 147 -3.91 2.17 -11.50
CA LEU A 147 -4.94 2.10 -12.54
C LEU A 147 -4.62 2.99 -13.76
N ALA A 148 -3.94 4.12 -13.54
CA ALA A 148 -3.53 5.01 -14.62
C ALA A 148 -2.37 4.46 -15.50
N HIS A 149 -1.67 3.41 -15.05
CA HIS A 149 -0.47 2.89 -15.72
C HIS A 149 -0.47 1.34 -15.77
N LEU A 150 -1.64 0.74 -16.04
CA LEU A 150 -1.83 -0.72 -16.02
C LEU A 150 -0.97 -1.47 -17.06
N ASP A 151 -0.70 -0.85 -18.20
CA ASP A 151 0.08 -1.38 -19.32
C ASP A 151 1.57 -1.01 -19.27
N ASP A 152 1.95 -0.01 -18.49
CA ASP A 152 3.33 0.45 -18.38
C ASP A 152 3.82 0.41 -16.92
N PRO A 153 4.40 -0.72 -16.51
CA PRO A 153 4.94 -0.86 -15.17
C PRO A 153 6.06 0.14 -14.85
N GLU A 154 6.84 0.58 -15.85
CA GLU A 154 7.92 1.54 -15.63
C GLU A 154 7.36 2.93 -15.39
N ALA A 155 6.42 3.38 -16.22
CA ALA A 155 5.68 4.61 -15.97
C ALA A 155 4.94 4.59 -14.63
N LEU A 156 4.36 3.44 -14.22
CA LEU A 156 3.77 3.27 -12.89
C LEU A 156 4.76 3.60 -11.77
N VAL A 157 6.00 3.09 -11.85
CA VAL A 157 7.02 3.38 -10.83
C VAL A 157 7.35 4.87 -10.82
N GLN A 158 7.53 5.49 -11.99
CA GLN A 158 7.85 6.92 -12.07
C GLN A 158 6.72 7.79 -11.54
N ALA A 159 5.48 7.49 -11.92
CA ALA A 159 4.29 8.19 -11.43
C ALA A 159 4.12 8.03 -9.91
N ALA A 160 4.34 6.83 -9.37
CA ALA A 160 4.25 6.59 -7.94
C ALA A 160 5.30 7.40 -7.17
N LEU A 161 6.54 7.47 -7.68
CA LEU A 161 7.60 8.29 -7.09
C LEU A 161 7.29 9.79 -7.19
N ALA A 162 6.77 10.25 -8.34
CA ALA A 162 6.39 11.65 -8.54
C ALA A 162 5.27 12.09 -7.57
N VAL A 163 4.21 11.28 -7.42
CA VAL A 163 3.12 11.55 -6.47
C VAL A 163 3.59 11.45 -5.01
N ALA A 164 4.50 10.54 -4.69
CA ALA A 164 5.07 10.45 -3.34
C ALA A 164 5.89 11.70 -3.00
N ALA A 165 6.72 12.17 -3.94
CA ALA A 165 7.63 13.31 -3.78
C ALA A 165 6.92 14.62 -3.44
N LEU A 166 5.62 14.75 -3.74
CA LEU A 166 4.79 15.89 -3.30
C LEU A 166 4.78 16.09 -1.78
N THR A 167 5.06 15.05 -0.99
CA THR A 167 4.94 15.12 0.48
C THR A 167 6.01 14.35 1.23
N HIS A 168 6.58 13.31 0.62
CA HIS A 168 7.52 12.40 1.26
C HIS A 168 8.78 12.32 0.40
N VAL A 169 9.93 12.72 0.97
CA VAL A 169 11.24 12.72 0.31
C VAL A 169 12.17 11.83 1.08
N GLU A 170 12.63 10.72 0.48
CA GLU A 170 13.69 9.90 1.09
C GLU A 170 14.95 10.02 0.24
N ALA A 171 16.06 10.33 0.90
CA ALA A 171 17.39 10.30 0.32
C ALA A 171 18.02 8.94 0.63
N ASP A 172 17.92 7.98 -0.29
CA ASP A 172 18.84 6.85 -0.28
C ASP A 172 20.08 7.24 -1.08
N ALA A 173 21.26 6.90 -0.55
CA ALA A 173 22.57 7.22 -1.11
C ALA A 173 22.63 6.89 -2.62
N GLY A 174 22.50 7.92 -3.47
CA GLY A 174 22.67 7.84 -4.92
C GLY A 174 21.43 8.05 -5.79
N SER A 175 20.23 8.30 -5.23
CA SER A 175 19.06 8.62 -6.06
C SER A 175 18.06 9.50 -5.30
N PRO A 176 17.81 10.75 -5.72
CA PRO A 176 16.81 11.60 -5.07
C PRO A 176 15.42 10.99 -5.29
N ALA A 177 14.66 10.82 -4.20
CA ALA A 177 13.26 10.39 -4.15
C ALA A 177 12.97 8.89 -4.41
N ARG A 178 13.40 8.01 -3.50
CA ARG A 178 12.82 6.65 -3.39
C ARG A 178 12.06 6.49 -2.09
N CYS A 179 10.73 6.66 -2.11
CA CYS A 179 9.90 6.27 -0.98
C CYS A 179 9.91 4.73 -0.83
N GLY A 180 10.58 4.21 0.21
CA GLY A 180 10.71 2.76 0.46
C GLY A 180 9.37 2.05 0.65
N ALA A 181 8.36 2.75 1.19
CA ALA A 181 6.99 2.24 1.30
C ALA A 181 6.34 2.07 -0.08
N CYS A 182 6.47 3.07 -0.96
CA CYS A 182 5.97 3.00 -2.34
C CYS A 182 6.63 1.86 -3.13
N TRP A 183 7.96 1.72 -3.03
CA TRP A 183 8.70 0.66 -3.73
C TRP A 183 8.30 -0.76 -3.29
N SER A 184 8.00 -0.95 -2.00
CA SER A 184 7.48 -2.21 -1.48
C SER A 184 6.07 -2.51 -1.99
N GLY A 185 5.21 -1.47 -2.09
CA GLY A 185 3.89 -1.56 -2.70
C GLY A 185 3.92 -1.93 -4.19
N THR A 186 4.81 -1.31 -4.97
CA THR A 186 4.95 -1.59 -6.42
C THR A 186 5.45 -3.02 -6.68
N ARG A 187 6.26 -3.59 -5.78
CA ARG A 187 6.65 -5.01 -5.84
C ARG A 187 5.46 -5.97 -5.63
N CYS A 188 4.52 -5.63 -4.75
CA CYS A 188 3.32 -6.45 -4.54
C CYS A 188 2.39 -6.42 -5.78
N TRP A 189 2.39 -5.34 -6.56
CA TRP A 189 1.69 -5.27 -7.86
C TRP A 189 2.38 -6.05 -8.99
N ARG A 190 3.72 -6.05 -9.05
CA ARG A 190 4.49 -6.70 -10.13
C ARG A 190 4.55 -8.24 -10.05
N GLY A 191 4.04 -8.93 -9.01
CA GLY A 191 4.02 -10.39 -9.03
C GLY A 191 3.46 -11.16 -7.81
N ARG A 192 2.33 -11.84 -8.02
CA ARG A 192 1.88 -13.16 -7.51
C ARG A 192 2.34 -13.69 -6.13
N ARG A 193 2.51 -12.87 -5.09
CA ARG A 193 2.64 -13.38 -3.70
C ARG A 193 1.92 -12.47 -2.72
N ARG A 194 1.15 -13.10 -1.82
CA ARG A 194 0.51 -12.46 -0.66
C ARG A 194 1.59 -11.73 0.15
N CYS A 195 1.41 -10.43 0.35
CA CYS A 195 2.27 -9.59 1.17
C CYS A 195 2.20 -10.12 2.64
N SER A 196 3.33 -10.52 3.23
CA SER A 196 3.47 -10.78 4.66
C SER A 196 4.22 -9.62 5.30
N THR A 197 3.56 -8.83 6.13
CA THR A 197 4.12 -7.74 6.94
C THR A 197 4.91 -8.32 8.13
N THR A 198 6.04 -8.95 7.86
CA THR A 198 7.02 -9.30 8.89
C THR A 198 8.38 -8.76 8.47
N SER A 199 8.77 -7.64 9.09
CA SER A 199 10.15 -7.13 9.04
C SER A 199 11.08 -8.14 9.73
N PRO A 200 12.10 -8.70 9.06
CA PRO A 200 13.12 -9.46 9.77
C PRO A 200 14.04 -8.46 10.46
N ARG A 201 13.91 -8.33 11.78
CA ARG A 201 14.99 -7.78 12.61
C ARG A 201 16.25 -8.62 12.37
N GLY A 202 17.34 -7.95 12.00
CA GLY A 202 18.70 -8.46 12.10
C GLY A 202 19.14 -9.46 11.03
N SER A 203 19.60 -8.95 9.89
CA SER A 203 20.68 -9.62 9.15
C SER A 203 21.57 -8.57 8.49
N ARG A 204 22.87 -8.69 8.75
CA ARG A 204 23.92 -7.80 8.22
C ARG A 204 23.92 -7.86 6.69
N GLY A 205 23.90 -6.70 6.03
CA GLY A 205 23.99 -6.60 4.57
C GLY A 205 25.35 -7.07 4.03
N PRO A 206 25.44 -7.48 2.76
CA PRO A 206 26.70 -7.90 2.16
C PRO A 206 27.58 -6.68 1.84
N THR A 207 28.86 -6.77 2.18
CA THR A 207 29.88 -5.80 1.77
C THR A 207 30.34 -6.10 0.33
N CYS A 208 30.42 -5.06 -0.50
CA CYS A 208 30.93 -5.13 -1.86
C CYS A 208 32.46 -4.96 -1.85
N GLY A 209 33.19 -6.04 -2.15
CA GLY A 209 34.61 -6.00 -2.49
C GLY A 209 34.81 -6.51 -3.91
N GLY A 210 35.52 -5.73 -4.74
CA GLY A 210 35.72 -6.01 -6.16
C GLY A 210 36.50 -7.30 -6.42
N ARG A 211 35.78 -8.35 -6.83
CA ARG A 211 36.17 -9.47 -7.72
C ARG A 211 35.06 -10.53 -7.63
N GLY A 212 34.23 -10.64 -8.67
CA GLY A 212 33.38 -11.80 -9.01
C GLY A 212 32.41 -12.32 -7.93
N CYS A 213 31.10 -12.30 -8.22
CA CYS A 213 30.07 -12.91 -7.35
C CYS A 213 30.24 -14.45 -7.27
N VAL A 214 30.88 -14.95 -6.21
CA VAL A 214 30.85 -16.37 -5.85
C VAL A 214 29.64 -16.64 -4.97
N ARG A 215 28.72 -17.51 -5.42
CA ARG A 215 27.61 -18.02 -4.61
C ARG A 215 28.15 -18.69 -3.33
N PRO A 216 27.74 -18.29 -2.11
CA PRO A 216 28.10 -19.05 -0.92
C PRO A 216 27.42 -20.43 -0.97
N ARG A 217 28.23 -21.49 -0.88
CA ARG A 217 27.76 -22.87 -0.73
C ARG A 217 27.00 -22.98 0.60
N ARG A 218 25.76 -23.49 0.55
CA ARG A 218 24.97 -23.80 1.75
C ARG A 218 25.75 -24.78 2.65
N PRO A 219 25.86 -24.55 3.96
CA PRO A 219 26.40 -25.57 4.85
C PRO A 219 25.47 -26.79 4.87
N ARG A 220 26.06 -27.98 4.68
CA ARG A 220 25.37 -29.27 4.81
C ARG A 220 24.88 -29.40 6.26
N ARG A 221 23.57 -29.48 6.47
CA ARG A 221 22.99 -29.81 7.78
C ARG A 221 23.38 -31.25 8.16
N ARG A 222 24.07 -31.44 9.28
CA ARG A 222 24.21 -32.74 9.96
C ARG A 222 22.82 -33.23 10.40
N PRO A 223 22.48 -34.50 10.26
CA PRO A 223 21.20 -35.02 10.73
C PRO A 223 21.19 -35.09 12.27
N SER A 224 20.29 -34.32 12.90
CA SER A 224 19.98 -34.48 14.33
C SER A 224 19.18 -35.77 14.53
N ARG A 225 19.64 -36.63 15.44
CA ARG A 225 18.91 -37.82 15.92
C ARG A 225 17.50 -37.39 16.39
N ARG A 226 16.46 -37.92 15.76
CA ARG A 226 15.07 -37.85 16.25
C ARG A 226 14.76 -39.14 17.00
N THR A 227 14.41 -39.03 18.27
CA THR A 227 13.66 -40.05 19.01
C THR A 227 12.23 -40.15 18.44
N PRO A 228 11.62 -41.35 18.34
CA PRO A 228 10.31 -41.50 17.72
C PRO A 228 9.17 -41.30 18.74
N GLY A 229 8.28 -40.35 18.45
CA GLY A 229 6.93 -40.29 19.03
C GLY A 229 5.91 -41.07 18.19
N PRO A 230 4.75 -41.45 18.74
CA PRO A 230 4.02 -42.64 18.29
C PRO A 230 2.92 -42.30 17.28
N TRP A 231 3.24 -41.90 16.06
CA TRP A 231 2.23 -41.80 14.98
C TRP A 231 2.81 -42.20 13.61
N GLY A 232 2.05 -43.03 12.88
CA GLY A 232 2.51 -43.90 11.81
C GLY A 232 3.05 -43.22 10.54
N ARG A 233 3.98 -43.93 9.88
CA ARG A 233 4.66 -43.53 8.64
C ARG A 233 3.70 -43.48 7.44
N CYS A 234 3.60 -42.33 6.77
CA CYS A 234 3.12 -42.25 5.39
C CYS A 234 4.33 -42.13 4.43
N ARG A 235 4.57 -43.18 3.65
CA ARG A 235 5.61 -43.22 2.59
C ARG A 235 5.18 -42.34 1.41
N ARG A 236 6.11 -41.50 0.92
CA ARG A 236 5.99 -40.79 -0.36
C ARG A 236 5.93 -41.80 -1.51
N ARG A 237 4.87 -41.74 -2.33
CA ARG A 237 4.84 -42.27 -3.71
C ARG A 237 4.51 -41.12 -4.66
N GLY A 238 5.10 -41.19 -5.85
CA GLY A 238 5.18 -40.14 -6.87
C GLY A 238 3.84 -39.73 -7.54
N PRO A 239 3.93 -38.97 -8.64
CA PRO A 239 2.84 -38.12 -9.12
C PRO A 239 1.89 -38.91 -10.01
N ARG A 240 0.62 -39.05 -9.60
CA ARG A 240 -0.53 -39.35 -10.48
C ARG A 240 -1.84 -39.10 -9.70
N SER A 241 -2.67 -38.22 -10.27
CA SER A 241 -4.13 -38.12 -10.10
C SER A 241 -4.72 -38.27 -8.69
N CYS A 242 -5.17 -37.17 -8.10
CA CYS A 242 -6.27 -37.20 -7.13
C CYS A 242 -7.26 -36.08 -7.44
N ARG A 243 -8.26 -36.40 -8.27
CA ARG A 243 -9.58 -35.76 -8.19
C ARG A 243 -10.18 -36.20 -6.85
N ARG A 244 -10.29 -35.30 -5.88
CA ARG A 244 -11.19 -35.49 -4.74
C ARG A 244 -12.16 -34.32 -4.69
N ARG A 245 -13.44 -34.66 -4.86
CA ARG A 245 -14.60 -33.81 -4.68
C ARG A 245 -14.60 -33.28 -3.25
N CYS A 246 -14.53 -31.97 -3.06
CA CYS A 246 -14.88 -31.35 -1.79
C CYS A 246 -16.41 -31.29 -1.70
N ARG A 247 -17.01 -32.18 -0.91
CA ARG A 247 -18.41 -32.06 -0.47
C ARG A 247 -18.48 -30.95 0.59
N TRP A 248 -19.30 -29.94 0.33
CA TRP A 248 -19.72 -28.95 1.33
C TRP A 248 -20.67 -29.59 2.35
N PRO A 249 -20.59 -29.23 3.66
CA PRO A 249 -21.61 -29.64 4.62
C PRO A 249 -22.91 -28.87 4.34
N ARG A 250 -24.02 -29.62 4.22
CA ARG A 250 -25.38 -29.08 4.12
C ARG A 250 -25.72 -28.32 5.40
N ARG A 251 -26.07 -27.03 5.28
CA ARG A 251 -26.69 -26.24 6.34
C ARG A 251 -28.03 -26.89 6.73
N ARG A 252 -28.22 -27.12 8.03
CA ARG A 252 -29.53 -27.42 8.61
C ARG A 252 -30.37 -26.15 8.56
N THR A 253 -31.56 -26.29 7.99
CA THR A 253 -32.64 -25.31 7.99
C THR A 253 -33.25 -25.25 9.39
N THR A 254 -33.24 -24.09 10.03
CA THR A 254 -34.18 -23.75 11.11
C THR A 254 -35.14 -22.69 10.56
N SER A 255 -36.39 -23.12 10.44
CA SER A 255 -37.55 -22.31 10.12
C SER A 255 -37.85 -21.33 11.25
N TRP A 256 -38.07 -20.06 10.92
CA TRP A 256 -38.92 -19.19 11.72
C TRP A 256 -40.20 -18.91 10.93
N ARG A 257 -41.32 -19.41 11.45
CA ARG A 257 -42.67 -19.01 11.07
C ARG A 257 -43.01 -17.75 11.87
N ARG A 258 -43.60 -16.79 11.15
CA ARG A 258 -44.49 -15.68 11.55
C ARG A 258 -44.18 -14.94 12.85
#